data_AF-E3QFF0-F1
#
_entry.id   AF-E3QFF0-F1
#
_cell.length_a   1.000
_cell.length_b   1.000
_cell.length_c   1.000
_cell.angle_alpha   90.00
_cell.angle_beta   90.00
_cell.angle_gamma   90.00
#
_symmetry.space_group_name_H-M   'P 1'
#
loop_
_entity.id
_entity.type
_entity.pdbx_description
1 polymer ?
#
loop_
_entity_poly.entity_id
_entity_poly.type
_entity_poly.pdbx_seq_one_letter_code
_entity_poly.pdbx_strand_id
1 'polypeptide(L)'
;MSDRIPPLITLEEHFIAPDLFSELSDLYGEQLKNVPAVGERLRDVGPLRLADMDANRVSLQVVSHAPGLGARPPAGFGWHQETGLAVLRLFAAGLFDAVPGVKMVIGHFGEMLPFMMERVEKLSPRWGARGRGWRRVWEENIWVTTSGVWGLAPLACVLRNTPVDHVLYSVDYPFEKNENGLAWVRELRDSGMVTPEELDKIAYRNAEKLLRVKAPVIASESNKS
;
A
#
# COMPACT_ATOMS: atom_id res chain seq x y z
N MET A 1 -17.55 -11.22 19.20
CA MET A 1 -16.53 -11.74 18.26
C MET A 1 -15.18 -11.63 18.94
N SER A 2 -14.24 -12.54 18.66
CA SER A 2 -12.91 -12.54 19.27
C SER A 2 -12.20 -11.21 19.01
N ASP A 3 -11.59 -10.59 20.03
CA ASP A 3 -10.77 -9.37 19.89
C ASP A 3 -9.39 -9.66 19.24
N ARG A 4 -9.32 -10.71 18.43
CA ARG A 4 -8.09 -11.11 17.73
C ARG A 4 -7.82 -10.13 16.60
N ILE A 5 -6.66 -9.51 16.65
CA ILE A 5 -6.06 -8.81 15.50
C ILE A 5 -5.00 -9.74 14.89
N PRO A 6 -5.06 -10.03 13.58
CA PRO A 6 -4.02 -10.83 12.93
C PRO A 6 -2.66 -10.14 12.95
N PRO A 7 -1.56 -10.87 12.68
CA PRO A 7 -0.30 -10.25 12.34
C PRO A 7 -0.49 -9.24 11.20
N LEU A 8 0.21 -8.12 11.27
CA LEU A 8 0.15 -7.08 10.24
C LEU A 8 1.50 -7.02 9.53
N ILE A 9 1.48 -7.19 8.20
CA ILE A 9 2.62 -6.91 7.34
C ILE A 9 2.31 -5.63 6.58
N THR A 10 3.19 -4.65 6.67
CA THR A 10 3.09 -3.38 5.96
C THR A 10 4.12 -3.30 4.84
N LEU A 11 3.78 -2.59 3.76
CA LEU A 11 4.61 -2.42 2.56
C LEU A 11 4.65 -0.95 2.18
N GLU A 12 5.61 -0.54 1.35
CA GLU A 12 5.71 0.85 0.87
C GLU A 12 5.95 1.86 1.99
N GLU A 13 6.56 1.42 3.09
CA GLU A 13 6.78 2.31 4.23
C GLU A 13 8.08 3.10 4.07
N HIS A 14 7.96 4.41 4.10
CA HIS A 14 8.97 5.32 3.61
C HIS A 14 10.17 5.46 4.56
N PHE A 15 11.36 5.48 3.98
CA PHE A 15 12.58 5.96 4.61
C PHE A 15 13.36 6.82 3.63
N ILE A 16 14.26 7.66 4.12
CA ILE A 16 15.21 8.39 3.31
C ILE A 16 16.61 8.02 3.79
N ALA A 17 17.45 7.58 2.87
CA ALA A 17 18.85 7.31 3.18
C ALA A 17 19.51 8.60 3.71
N PRO A 18 20.34 8.53 4.77
CA PRO A 18 20.95 9.72 5.37
C PRO A 18 21.64 10.65 4.36
N ASP A 19 22.36 10.07 3.40
CA ASP A 19 23.12 10.80 2.37
C ASP A 19 22.22 11.55 1.37
N LEU A 20 20.96 11.13 1.23
CA LEU A 20 19.97 11.76 0.35
C LEU A 20 19.03 12.71 1.12
N PHE A 21 19.15 12.78 2.44
CA PHE A 21 18.16 13.47 3.26
C PHE A 21 18.16 14.97 3.02
N SER A 22 19.32 15.63 2.94
CA SER A 22 19.37 17.08 2.69
C SER A 22 18.63 17.43 1.40
N GLU A 23 19.00 16.77 0.30
CA GLU A 23 18.42 16.99 -1.03
C GLU A 23 16.90 16.74 -1.07
N LEU A 24 16.45 15.66 -0.41
CA LEU A 24 15.03 15.31 -0.43
C LEU A 24 14.21 16.14 0.57
N SER A 25 14.78 16.49 1.71
CA SER A 25 14.09 17.28 2.73
C SER A 25 13.73 18.68 2.25
N ASP A 26 14.53 19.26 1.36
CA ASP A 26 14.20 20.54 0.72
C ASP A 26 12.93 20.43 -0.13
N LEU A 27 12.71 19.29 -0.80
CA LEU A 27 11.50 19.04 -1.59
C LEU A 27 10.27 18.80 -0.71
N TYR A 28 10.48 18.20 0.45
CA TYR A 28 9.45 18.02 1.47
C TYR A 28 9.37 19.21 2.42
N GLY A 29 10.14 20.29 2.20
CA GLY A 29 10.38 21.33 3.19
C GLY A 29 9.11 21.98 3.70
N GLU A 30 8.19 22.36 2.82
CA GLU A 30 6.89 22.91 3.22
C GLU A 30 5.99 21.89 3.95
N GLN A 31 6.01 20.62 3.54
CA GLN A 31 5.23 19.57 4.19
C GLN A 31 5.80 19.27 5.58
N LEU A 32 7.11 19.07 5.70
CA LEU A 32 7.81 18.74 6.95
C LEU A 32 7.83 19.89 7.96
N LYS A 33 7.81 21.15 7.53
CA LYS A 33 7.62 22.31 8.43
C LYS A 33 6.37 22.17 9.29
N ASN A 34 5.33 21.55 8.75
CA ASN A 34 4.04 21.38 9.42
C ASN A 34 3.94 20.04 10.17
N VAL A 35 4.86 19.10 9.94
CA VAL A 35 4.92 17.80 10.63
C VAL A 35 6.37 17.38 10.96
N PRO A 36 7.07 18.10 11.86
CA PRO A 36 8.51 17.90 12.10
C PRO A 36 8.87 16.47 12.56
N ALA A 37 7.96 15.82 13.28
CA ALA A 37 8.11 14.44 13.76
C ALA A 37 8.24 13.39 12.64
N VAL A 38 7.80 13.71 11.42
CA VAL A 38 7.93 12.86 10.22
C VAL A 38 9.38 12.85 9.73
N GLY A 39 10.08 14.00 9.82
CA GLY A 39 11.46 14.13 9.38
C GLY A 39 12.42 13.21 10.14
N GLU A 40 12.24 13.10 11.46
CA GLU A 40 13.02 12.17 12.29
C GLU A 40 12.74 10.70 11.92
N ARG A 41 11.47 10.33 11.76
CA ARG A 41 11.05 8.96 11.42
C ARG A 41 11.47 8.52 10.01
N LEU A 42 11.57 9.45 9.06
CA LEU A 42 12.08 9.16 7.72
C LEU A 42 13.55 8.72 7.75
N ARG A 43 14.33 9.18 8.71
CA ARG A 43 15.74 8.81 8.87
C ARG A 43 15.95 7.55 9.73
N ASP A 44 14.95 7.18 10.51
CA ASP A 44 15.03 6.04 11.43
C ASP A 44 14.44 4.77 10.79
N VAL A 45 15.33 3.82 10.54
CA VAL A 45 14.98 2.41 10.23
C VAL A 45 15.28 1.49 11.41
N GLY A 46 15.33 2.06 12.62
CA GLY A 46 15.88 1.44 13.82
C GLY A 46 14.94 1.60 15.02
N PRO A 47 15.42 2.07 16.19
CA PRO A 47 14.67 2.01 17.43
C PRO A 47 13.31 2.72 17.42
N LEU A 48 13.20 3.89 16.78
CA LEU A 48 11.94 4.65 16.79
C LEU A 48 10.88 3.93 15.96
N ARG A 49 11.27 3.43 14.78
CA ARG A 49 10.40 2.65 13.90
C ARG A 49 9.96 1.35 14.57
N LEU A 50 10.90 0.62 15.19
CA LEU A 50 10.57 -0.62 15.91
C LEU A 50 9.61 -0.37 17.07
N ALA A 51 9.80 0.70 17.84
CA ALA A 51 8.87 1.08 18.91
C ALA A 51 7.47 1.43 18.37
N ASP A 52 7.38 2.18 17.27
CA ASP A 52 6.12 2.50 16.60
C ASP A 52 5.45 1.24 16.01
N MET A 53 6.22 0.24 15.58
CA MET A 53 5.72 -1.06 15.10
C MET A 53 5.15 -1.89 16.27
N ASP A 54 5.90 -2.01 17.36
CA ASP A 54 5.50 -2.78 18.55
C ASP A 54 4.22 -2.22 19.18
N ALA A 55 4.14 -0.89 19.32
CA ALA A 55 2.96 -0.20 19.86
C ALA A 55 1.69 -0.44 19.03
N ASN A 56 1.84 -0.70 17.72
CA ASN A 56 0.74 -0.78 16.76
C ASN A 56 0.60 -2.17 16.10
N ARG A 57 1.24 -3.20 16.66
CA ARG A 57 1.13 -4.60 16.24
C ARG A 57 1.58 -4.87 14.79
N VAL A 58 2.49 -4.05 14.26
CA VAL A 58 3.11 -4.30 12.96
C VAL A 58 4.19 -5.37 13.13
N SER A 59 3.99 -6.53 12.53
CA SER A 59 4.89 -7.69 12.67
C SER A 59 6.09 -7.61 11.74
N LEU A 60 5.90 -7.07 10.53
CA LEU A 60 6.96 -6.87 9.54
C LEU A 60 6.63 -5.65 8.70
N GLN A 61 7.65 -4.86 8.40
CA GLN A 61 7.54 -3.64 7.62
C GLN A 61 8.52 -3.69 6.44
N VAL A 62 7.99 -3.71 5.22
CA VAL A 62 8.79 -3.61 4.00
C VAL A 62 8.97 -2.14 3.66
N VAL A 63 10.22 -1.69 3.73
CA VAL A 63 10.55 -0.28 3.57
C VAL A 63 10.82 0.07 2.10
N SER A 64 10.39 1.25 1.69
CA SER A 64 10.65 1.85 0.38
C SER A 64 11.34 3.20 0.57
N HIS A 65 12.16 3.59 -0.41
CA HIS A 65 12.72 4.94 -0.39
C HIS A 65 11.59 5.95 -0.61
N ALA A 66 11.56 7.04 0.16
CA ALA A 66 10.61 8.12 -0.05
C ALA A 66 10.69 8.64 -1.50
N PRO A 67 9.54 8.98 -2.12
CA PRO A 67 9.53 9.39 -3.51
C PRO A 67 10.43 10.61 -3.74
N GLY A 68 11.19 10.58 -4.85
CA GLY A 68 12.21 11.59 -5.17
C GLY A 68 11.74 12.70 -6.12
N LEU A 69 12.41 13.87 -6.02
CA LEU A 69 12.77 14.92 -7.01
C LEU A 69 11.84 15.30 -8.19
N GLY A 70 10.54 15.01 -8.16
CA GLY A 70 9.58 15.45 -9.17
C GLY A 70 8.77 16.68 -8.77
N ALA A 71 8.34 17.50 -9.74
CA ALA A 71 7.28 18.48 -9.51
C ALA A 71 6.02 17.72 -9.09
N ARG A 72 5.56 17.92 -7.85
CA ARG A 72 4.42 17.18 -7.31
C ARG A 72 3.14 17.93 -7.63
N PRO A 73 2.16 17.29 -8.30
CA PRO A 73 0.79 17.74 -8.22
C PRO A 73 0.34 17.85 -6.75
N PRO A 74 -0.73 18.59 -6.43
CA PRO A 74 -1.24 18.67 -5.08
C PRO A 74 -1.44 17.27 -4.47
N ALA A 75 -0.88 17.07 -3.28
CA ALA A 75 -1.09 15.86 -2.49
C ALA A 75 -2.59 15.61 -2.32
N GLY A 76 -3.02 14.36 -2.50
CA GLY A 76 -4.43 13.96 -2.40
C GLY A 76 -5.06 13.56 -3.74
N PHE A 77 -4.98 14.35 -4.80
CA PHE A 77 -5.58 13.96 -6.09
C PHE A 77 -4.57 13.79 -7.23
N GLY A 78 -3.66 14.74 -7.39
CA GLY A 78 -2.82 14.75 -8.58
C GLY A 78 -1.76 13.63 -8.57
N TRP A 79 -1.28 13.21 -7.39
CA TRP A 79 -0.41 12.06 -7.22
C TRP A 79 -1.03 10.74 -7.75
N HIS A 80 -2.25 10.38 -7.33
CA HIS A 80 -3.02 9.24 -7.84
C HIS A 80 -3.20 9.30 -9.35
N GLN A 81 -3.49 10.49 -9.90
CA GLN A 81 -3.64 10.67 -11.34
C GLN A 81 -2.33 10.41 -12.10
N GLU A 82 -1.19 10.83 -11.57
CA GLU A 82 0.12 10.57 -12.19
C GLU A 82 0.54 9.11 -12.08
N THR A 83 0.45 8.50 -10.89
CA THR A 83 0.80 7.09 -10.69
C THR A 83 -0.11 6.18 -11.51
N GLY A 84 -1.42 6.39 -11.46
CA GLY A 84 -2.39 5.63 -12.26
C GLY A 84 -2.12 5.75 -13.76
N LEU A 85 -1.80 6.96 -14.25
CA LEU A 85 -1.41 7.17 -15.65
C LEU A 85 -0.10 6.45 -16.00
N ALA A 86 0.89 6.45 -15.11
CA ALA A 86 2.15 5.74 -15.34
C ALA A 86 1.93 4.22 -15.48
N VAL A 87 1.10 3.62 -14.62
CA VAL A 87 0.72 2.20 -14.71
C VAL A 87 0.03 1.91 -16.05
N LEU A 88 -0.92 2.76 -16.46
CA LEU A 88 -1.61 2.60 -17.74
C LEU A 88 -0.68 2.76 -18.94
N ARG A 89 0.34 3.62 -18.86
CA ARG A 89 1.38 3.74 -19.89
C ARG A 89 2.22 2.48 -20.00
N LEU A 90 2.61 1.87 -18.88
CA LEU A 90 3.34 0.59 -18.90
C LEU A 90 2.48 -0.53 -19.52
N PHE A 91 1.19 -0.56 -19.20
CA PHE A 91 0.24 -1.47 -19.86
C PHE A 91 0.12 -1.19 -21.36
N ALA A 92 -0.07 0.06 -21.76
CA ALA A 92 -0.19 0.46 -23.17
C ALA A 92 1.10 0.16 -23.96
N ALA A 93 2.27 0.29 -23.34
CA ALA A 93 3.56 -0.04 -23.93
C ALA A 93 3.81 -1.54 -24.07
N GLY A 94 2.91 -2.40 -23.55
CA GLY A 94 3.02 -3.85 -23.67
C GLY A 94 3.97 -4.50 -22.66
N LEU A 95 4.36 -3.80 -21.58
CA LEU A 95 5.28 -4.33 -20.55
C LEU A 95 4.85 -5.71 -20.08
N PHE A 96 3.58 -5.84 -19.70
CA PHE A 96 3.09 -7.07 -19.11
C PHE A 96 3.15 -8.22 -20.12
N ASP A 97 2.86 -7.99 -21.40
CA ASP A 97 2.95 -9.04 -22.42
C ASP A 97 4.40 -9.43 -22.73
N ALA A 98 5.32 -8.46 -22.69
CA ALA A 98 6.75 -8.72 -22.82
C ALA A 98 7.32 -9.49 -21.61
N VAL A 99 6.80 -9.24 -20.41
CA VAL A 99 7.24 -9.88 -19.16
C VAL A 99 6.02 -10.39 -18.37
N PRO A 100 5.38 -11.51 -18.79
CA PRO A 100 4.13 -11.98 -18.18
C PRO A 100 4.23 -12.31 -16.68
N GLY A 101 5.44 -12.61 -16.20
CA GLY A 101 5.72 -12.90 -14.79
C GLY A 101 6.00 -11.68 -13.91
N VAL A 102 5.99 -10.46 -14.47
CA VAL A 102 6.20 -9.23 -13.69
C VAL A 102 5.08 -9.06 -12.67
N LYS A 103 5.43 -8.67 -11.45
CA LYS A 103 4.46 -8.33 -10.41
C LYS A 103 4.67 -6.89 -10.01
N MET A 104 3.57 -6.16 -9.91
CA MET A 104 3.56 -4.74 -9.57
C MET A 104 2.67 -4.54 -8.36
N VAL A 105 3.18 -3.82 -7.36
CA VAL A 105 2.41 -3.33 -6.22
C VAL A 105 2.18 -1.84 -6.44
N ILE A 106 0.96 -1.39 -6.18
CA ILE A 106 0.57 0.02 -6.27
C ILE A 106 -0.15 0.45 -4.99
N GLY A 107 0.18 1.63 -4.49
CA GLY A 107 -0.34 2.17 -3.24
C GLY A 107 -1.80 2.60 -3.28
N HIS A 108 -2.30 3.07 -2.15
CA HIS A 108 -3.46 3.96 -2.07
C HIS A 108 -4.74 3.42 -2.71
N PHE A 109 -5.07 2.16 -2.41
CA PHE A 109 -6.19 1.43 -3.04
C PHE A 109 -6.11 1.37 -4.57
N GLY A 110 -4.90 1.46 -5.11
CA GLY A 110 -4.59 1.33 -6.52
C GLY A 110 -4.83 2.58 -7.35
N GLU A 111 -4.63 3.76 -6.78
CA GLU A 111 -4.45 5.00 -7.55
C GLU A 111 -5.64 5.32 -8.47
N MET A 112 -6.86 5.15 -7.94
CA MET A 112 -8.15 5.34 -8.63
C MET A 112 -8.43 4.35 -9.77
N LEU A 113 -7.52 3.44 -10.11
CA LEU A 113 -7.69 2.48 -11.20
C LEU A 113 -8.85 1.50 -10.98
N PRO A 114 -9.14 1.00 -9.75
CA PRO A 114 -10.32 0.17 -9.52
C PRO A 114 -11.63 0.88 -9.87
N PHE A 115 -11.72 2.19 -9.58
CA PHE A 115 -12.90 3.00 -9.92
C PHE A 115 -13.05 3.15 -11.44
N MET A 116 -11.94 3.22 -12.17
CA MET A 116 -11.90 3.37 -13.63
C MET A 116 -11.89 2.04 -14.41
N MET A 117 -11.98 0.90 -13.72
CA MET A 117 -11.76 -0.44 -14.27
C MET A 117 -12.51 -0.69 -15.58
N GLU A 118 -13.83 -0.49 -15.59
CA GLU A 118 -14.67 -0.73 -16.77
C GLU A 118 -14.35 0.23 -17.92
N ARG A 119 -14.06 1.50 -17.61
CA ARG A 119 -13.75 2.51 -18.62
C ARG A 119 -12.43 2.22 -19.29
N VAL A 120 -11.41 1.85 -18.52
CA VAL A 120 -10.09 1.48 -19.04
C VAL A 120 -10.19 0.20 -19.87
N GLU A 121 -10.82 -0.85 -19.35
CA GLU A 121 -11.01 -2.10 -20.07
C GLU A 121 -11.68 -1.87 -21.44
N LYS A 122 -12.77 -1.10 -21.47
CA LYS A 122 -13.52 -0.78 -22.69
C LYS A 122 -12.71 0.01 -23.72
N LEU A 123 -11.88 0.95 -23.27
CA LEU A 123 -11.20 1.91 -24.17
C LEU A 123 -9.78 1.50 -24.55
N SER A 124 -9.13 0.69 -23.72
CA SER A 124 -7.73 0.31 -23.92
C SER A 124 -7.42 -0.44 -25.22
N PRO A 125 -8.35 -1.16 -25.89
CA PRO A 125 -8.09 -1.71 -27.22
C PRO A 125 -7.76 -0.63 -28.27
N ARG A 126 -8.17 0.63 -28.05
CA ARG A 126 -7.86 1.77 -28.93
C ARG A 126 -6.40 2.25 -28.81
N TRP A 127 -5.67 1.78 -27.80
CA TRP A 127 -4.29 2.22 -27.53
C TRP A 127 -3.24 1.39 -28.28
N GLY A 128 -3.66 0.35 -28.99
CA GLY A 128 -2.79 -0.57 -29.72
C GLY A 128 -3.16 -2.03 -29.45
N ALA A 129 -2.64 -2.92 -30.30
CA ALA A 129 -2.84 -4.36 -30.16
C ALA A 129 -2.03 -4.90 -28.95
N ARG A 130 -2.67 -5.73 -28.13
CA ARG A 130 -2.07 -6.42 -26.98
C ARG A 130 -2.64 -7.83 -26.87
N GLY A 131 -1.87 -8.74 -26.26
CA GLY A 131 -2.28 -10.13 -26.06
C GLY A 131 -3.26 -10.32 -24.90
N ARG A 132 -3.25 -9.40 -23.91
CA ARG A 132 -4.13 -9.47 -22.73
C ARG A 132 -4.87 -8.14 -22.49
N GLY A 133 -6.13 -8.25 -22.07
CA GLY A 133 -6.96 -7.14 -21.64
C GLY A 133 -6.51 -6.54 -20.30
N TRP A 134 -7.01 -5.34 -19.98
CA TRP A 134 -6.62 -4.63 -18.76
C TRP A 134 -7.05 -5.38 -17.50
N ARG A 135 -8.28 -5.91 -17.46
CA ARG A 135 -8.78 -6.73 -16.36
C ARG A 135 -7.89 -7.95 -16.10
N ARG A 136 -7.47 -8.63 -17.16
CA ARG A 136 -6.60 -9.81 -17.04
C ARG A 136 -5.22 -9.44 -16.49
N VAL A 137 -4.63 -8.34 -16.98
CA VAL A 137 -3.36 -7.83 -16.43
C VAL A 137 -3.52 -7.42 -14.97
N TRP A 138 -4.63 -6.77 -14.61
CA TRP A 138 -4.92 -6.41 -13.23
C TRP A 138 -4.96 -7.64 -12.31
N GLU A 139 -5.68 -8.68 -12.72
CA GLU A 139 -5.85 -9.92 -11.95
C GLU A 139 -4.59 -10.81 -11.91
N GLU A 140 -3.71 -10.74 -12.91
CA GLU A 140 -2.52 -11.61 -12.98
C GLU A 140 -1.25 -10.91 -12.45
N ASN A 141 -1.14 -9.60 -12.61
CA ASN A 141 0.13 -8.87 -12.45
C ASN A 141 0.11 -7.76 -11.40
N ILE A 142 -1.06 -7.31 -10.93
CA ILE A 142 -1.17 -6.11 -10.08
C ILE A 142 -1.74 -6.44 -8.70
N TRP A 143 -1.07 -5.93 -7.67
CA TRP A 143 -1.50 -5.92 -6.27
C TRP A 143 -1.67 -4.48 -5.81
N VAL A 144 -2.64 -4.23 -4.93
CA VAL A 144 -2.90 -2.90 -4.36
C VAL A 144 -2.63 -2.89 -2.87
N THR A 145 -2.15 -1.77 -2.34
CA THR A 145 -1.99 -1.59 -0.89
C THR A 145 -3.05 -0.65 -0.30
N THR A 146 -3.21 -0.67 1.02
CA THR A 146 -4.10 0.24 1.77
C THR A 146 -3.39 1.51 2.27
N SER A 147 -2.18 1.80 1.76
CA SER A 147 -1.35 2.93 2.20
C SER A 147 -2.12 4.25 2.11
N GLY A 148 -2.12 5.05 3.18
CA GLY A 148 -2.64 6.43 3.19
C GLY A 148 -4.11 6.64 2.82
N VAL A 149 -4.88 5.58 2.55
CA VAL A 149 -6.28 5.65 2.14
C VAL A 149 -7.09 4.66 2.96
N TRP A 150 -7.89 5.21 3.87
CA TRP A 150 -8.76 4.43 4.74
C TRP A 150 -10.19 4.90 4.63
N GLY A 151 -11.08 3.93 4.44
CA GLY A 151 -12.50 4.15 4.30
C GLY A 151 -13.14 2.90 3.73
N LEU A 152 -14.25 2.49 4.34
CA LEU A 152 -14.96 1.28 3.90
C LEU A 152 -15.64 1.48 2.55
N ALA A 153 -16.12 2.68 2.24
CA ALA A 153 -16.73 3.00 0.95
C ALA A 153 -15.77 2.82 -0.25
N PRO A 154 -14.56 3.42 -0.26
CA PRO A 154 -13.59 3.15 -1.32
C PRO A 154 -13.11 1.69 -1.30
N LEU A 155 -12.96 1.05 -0.14
CA LEU A 155 -12.62 -0.38 -0.07
C LEU A 155 -13.66 -1.26 -0.77
N ALA A 156 -14.95 -0.97 -0.63
CA ALA A 156 -16.00 -1.71 -1.33
C ALA A 156 -15.84 -1.65 -2.87
N CYS A 157 -15.35 -0.53 -3.40
CA CYS A 157 -15.01 -0.42 -4.82
C CYS A 157 -13.81 -1.30 -5.18
N VAL A 158 -12.78 -1.30 -4.33
CA VAL A 158 -11.57 -2.14 -4.50
C VAL A 158 -11.94 -3.61 -4.52
N LEU A 159 -12.66 -4.10 -3.52
CA LEU A 159 -13.05 -5.51 -3.39
C LEU A 159 -13.95 -6.00 -4.52
N ARG A 160 -14.70 -5.10 -5.16
CA ARG A 160 -15.51 -5.43 -6.35
C ARG A 160 -14.70 -5.55 -7.63
N ASN A 161 -13.55 -4.88 -7.72
CA ASN A 161 -12.75 -4.79 -8.94
C ASN A 161 -11.37 -5.46 -8.84
N THR A 162 -10.99 -5.92 -7.65
CA THR A 162 -9.69 -6.50 -7.37
C THR A 162 -9.88 -7.79 -6.59
N PRO A 163 -9.22 -8.90 -6.97
CA PRO A 163 -9.23 -10.11 -6.16
C PRO A 163 -8.77 -9.80 -4.73
N VAL A 164 -9.47 -10.33 -3.73
CA VAL A 164 -9.08 -10.13 -2.32
C VAL A 164 -7.66 -10.63 -2.03
N ASP A 165 -7.19 -11.64 -2.77
CA ASP A 165 -5.82 -12.16 -2.72
C ASP A 165 -4.75 -11.16 -3.22
N HIS A 166 -5.19 -10.05 -3.84
CA HIS A 166 -4.36 -9.00 -4.41
C HIS A 166 -4.45 -7.67 -3.64
N VAL A 167 -5.14 -7.66 -2.50
CA VAL A 167 -5.20 -6.51 -1.59
C VAL A 167 -4.24 -6.74 -0.43
N LEU A 168 -3.36 -5.78 -0.16
CA LEU A 168 -2.30 -5.84 0.84
C LEU A 168 -2.47 -4.72 1.86
N TYR A 169 -2.33 -5.02 3.15
CA TYR A 169 -2.28 -3.98 4.18
C TYR A 169 -0.99 -3.15 4.10
N SER A 170 -1.12 -1.85 4.33
CA SER A 170 -0.04 -0.87 4.37
C SER A 170 -0.52 0.42 5.05
N VAL A 171 0.42 1.24 5.52
CA VAL A 171 0.15 2.46 6.28
C VAL A 171 0.52 3.74 5.51
N ASP A 172 1.64 3.78 4.78
CA ASP A 172 2.28 5.05 4.34
C ASP A 172 3.03 5.77 5.47
N TYR A 173 3.51 5.02 6.45
CA TYR A 173 4.42 5.45 7.49
C TYR A 173 5.70 6.03 6.88
N PRO A 174 6.25 7.14 7.42
CA PRO A 174 5.77 7.89 8.57
C PRO A 174 4.90 9.10 8.20
N PHE A 175 4.51 9.27 6.94
CA PHE A 175 3.58 10.34 6.56
C PHE A 175 2.22 10.13 7.23
N GLU A 176 1.89 8.86 7.45
CA GLU A 176 0.78 8.42 8.27
C GLU A 176 1.21 7.62 9.50
N LYS A 177 0.27 7.47 10.44
CA LYS A 177 0.54 6.82 11.73
C LYS A 177 0.08 5.37 11.71
N ASN A 178 0.91 4.45 12.21
CA ASN A 178 0.54 3.04 12.37
C ASN A 178 -0.73 2.87 13.24
N GLU A 179 -0.97 3.77 14.19
CA GLU A 179 -2.18 3.82 15.01
C GLU A 179 -3.46 3.95 14.16
N ASN A 180 -3.44 4.81 13.13
CA ASN A 180 -4.56 4.99 12.21
C ASN A 180 -4.83 3.70 11.43
N GLY A 181 -3.78 3.05 10.94
CA GLY A 181 -3.90 1.78 10.23
C GLY A 181 -4.47 0.67 11.12
N LEU A 182 -4.01 0.54 12.37
CA LEU A 182 -4.54 -0.43 13.33
C LEU A 182 -6.01 -0.15 13.67
N ALA A 183 -6.40 1.13 13.80
CA ALA A 183 -7.78 1.52 14.00
C ALA A 183 -8.66 1.10 12.80
N TRP A 184 -8.19 1.31 11.58
CA TRP A 184 -8.90 0.89 10.37
C TRP A 184 -9.03 -0.64 10.26
N VAL A 185 -8.01 -1.42 10.65
CA VAL A 185 -8.11 -2.90 10.68
C VAL A 185 -9.23 -3.34 11.63
N ARG A 186 -9.37 -2.70 12.78
CA ARG A 186 -10.48 -2.95 13.73
C ARG A 186 -11.83 -2.57 13.12
N GLU A 187 -11.91 -1.41 12.48
CA GLU A 187 -13.12 -0.96 11.80
C GLU A 187 -13.55 -1.96 10.70
N LEU A 188 -12.60 -2.39 9.85
CA LEU A 188 -12.85 -3.37 8.79
C LEU A 188 -13.36 -4.70 9.36
N ARG A 189 -12.70 -5.21 10.42
CA ARG A 189 -13.14 -6.42 11.13
C ARG A 189 -14.59 -6.29 11.61
N ASP A 190 -14.92 -5.17 12.24
CA ASP A 190 -16.22 -4.97 12.88
C ASP A 190 -17.33 -4.62 11.88
N SER A 191 -16.97 -4.15 10.68
CA SER A 191 -17.92 -3.78 9.62
C SER A 191 -18.65 -4.97 8.98
N GLY A 192 -18.09 -6.18 9.06
CA GLY A 192 -18.59 -7.35 8.34
C GLY A 192 -18.42 -7.29 6.81
N MET A 193 -17.66 -6.32 6.29
CA MET A 193 -17.40 -6.19 4.84
C MET A 193 -16.54 -7.33 4.29
N VAL A 194 -15.70 -7.92 5.14
CA VAL A 194 -14.83 -9.06 4.81
C VAL A 194 -14.99 -10.15 5.87
N THR A 195 -14.79 -11.40 5.46
CA THR A 195 -14.71 -12.54 6.37
C THR A 195 -13.44 -12.48 7.23
N PRO A 196 -13.38 -13.19 8.38
CA PRO A 196 -12.15 -13.32 9.15
C PRO A 196 -10.96 -13.85 8.32
N GLU A 197 -11.21 -14.76 7.40
CA GLU A 197 -10.19 -15.33 6.51
C GLU A 197 -9.68 -14.31 5.48
N GLU A 198 -10.56 -13.46 4.96
CA GLU A 198 -10.20 -12.36 4.06
C GLU A 198 -9.46 -11.24 4.79
N LEU A 199 -9.84 -10.96 6.04
CA LEU A 199 -9.08 -10.03 6.88
C LEU A 199 -7.66 -10.54 7.10
N ASP A 200 -7.48 -11.83 7.41
CA ASP A 200 -6.15 -12.46 7.51
C ASP A 200 -5.36 -12.36 6.20
N LYS A 201 -6.04 -12.50 5.04
CA LYS A 201 -5.42 -12.33 3.72
C LYS A 201 -4.88 -10.92 3.53
N ILE A 202 -5.73 -9.92 3.72
CA ILE A 202 -5.38 -8.50 3.56
C ILE A 202 -4.27 -8.13 4.54
N ALA A 203 -4.39 -8.53 5.81
CA ALA A 203 -3.48 -8.16 6.89
C ALA A 203 -2.05 -8.71 6.72
N TYR A 204 -1.89 -9.96 6.27
CA TYR A 204 -0.55 -10.55 6.13
C TYR A 204 -0.43 -11.68 5.11
N ARG A 205 -1.41 -12.59 4.95
CA ARG A 205 -1.17 -13.82 4.17
C ARG A 205 -0.89 -13.54 2.69
N ASN A 206 -1.51 -12.50 2.12
CA ASN A 206 -1.23 -12.10 0.75
C ASN A 206 0.20 -11.60 0.60
N ALA A 207 0.69 -10.80 1.55
CA ALA A 207 2.06 -10.31 1.57
C ALA A 207 3.07 -11.46 1.75
N GLU A 208 2.81 -12.40 2.66
CA GLU A 208 3.63 -13.62 2.82
C GLU A 208 3.75 -14.40 1.50
N LYS A 209 2.63 -14.60 0.80
CA LYS A 209 2.59 -15.34 -0.47
C LYS A 209 3.31 -14.58 -1.58
N LEU A 210 3.10 -13.27 -1.67
CA LEU A 210 3.67 -12.43 -2.72
C LEU A 210 5.19 -12.30 -2.58
N LEU A 211 5.65 -11.94 -1.38
CA LEU A 211 7.04 -11.61 -1.07
C LEU A 211 7.86 -12.80 -0.61
N ARG A 212 7.21 -13.94 -0.34
CA ARG A 212 7.83 -15.16 0.19
C ARG A 212 8.49 -14.94 1.56
N VAL A 213 7.81 -14.18 2.41
CA VAL A 213 8.22 -13.89 3.79
C VAL A 213 7.26 -14.55 4.79
N LYS A 214 7.62 -14.54 6.07
CA LYS A 214 6.76 -14.98 7.17
C LYS A 214 6.63 -13.87 8.20
N ALA A 215 5.40 -13.57 8.61
CA ALA A 215 5.17 -12.64 9.70
C ALA A 215 5.79 -13.22 10.99
N PRO A 216 6.68 -12.48 11.66
CA PRO A 216 7.14 -12.86 12.98
C PRO A 216 5.95 -12.98 13.93
N VAL A 217 5.98 -14.01 14.78
CA VAL A 217 4.98 -14.13 15.86
C VAL A 217 5.30 -13.05 16.89
N ILE A 218 4.46 -12.02 16.98
CA ILE A 218 4.52 -11.07 18.09
C ILE A 218 4.14 -11.85 19.35
N ALA A 219 5.06 -12.00 20.30
CA ALA A 219 4.78 -12.66 21.56
C ALA A 219 3.59 -11.97 22.23
N SER A 220 2.48 -12.69 22.43
CA SER A 220 1.33 -12.14 23.13
C SER A 220 1.73 -11.77 24.56
N GLU A 221 1.17 -10.68 25.09
CA GLU A 221 1.23 -10.31 26.51
C GLU A 221 0.46 -11.30 27.41
N SER A 222 0.67 -12.60 27.24
CA SER A 222 0.06 -13.68 28.01
C SER A 222 0.99 -14.20 29.12
N ASN A 223 1.94 -13.38 29.59
CA ASN A 223 2.80 -13.79 30.71
C ASN A 223 3.15 -12.65 31.68
N LYS A 224 2.18 -11.77 31.96
CA LYS A 224 2.18 -10.99 33.20
C LYS A 224 1.16 -11.61 34.15
N SER A 225 1.54 -12.73 34.75
CA SER A 225 0.93 -13.27 35.97
C SER A 225 1.53 -12.58 37.18
#